data_AF-A0A7W1PX92-F1
#
_entry.id   AF-A0A7W1PX92-F1
#
_cell.length_a   1.000
_cell.length_b   1.000
_cell.length_c   1.000
_cell.angle_alpha   90.00
_cell.angle_beta   90.00
_cell.angle_gamma   90.00
#
_symmetry.space_group_name_H-M   'P 1'
#
loop_
_entity.id
_entity.type
_entity.pdbx_description
1 polymer ?
#
loop_
_entity_poly.entity_id
_entity_poly.type
_entity_poly.pdbx_seq_one_letter_code
_entity_poly.pdbx_strand_id
1 'polypeptide(L)'
;MNTSVENFNNNKTGNYYLNISLNGCTVTSNFSLYAGLKNDCSLKIYNSITPNNDNVNDTWIIDGILAYPENHVLIFNRWGDKVWETLNYNNEDKIWKGLNL
;
A
#
# COMPACT_ATOMS: atom_id res chain seq x y z
N MET A 1 1.96 7.21 26.77
CA MET A 1 1.73 5.75 26.72
C MET A 1 2.75 5.19 25.75
N ASN A 2 3.69 4.36 26.21
CA ASN A 2 4.67 3.74 25.33
C ASN A 2 3.99 2.57 24.61
N THR A 3 3.76 2.69 23.31
CA THR A 3 3.31 1.56 22.48
C THR A 3 4.54 0.83 21.95
N SER A 4 4.81 -0.36 22.48
CA SER A 4 5.75 -1.30 21.86
C SER A 4 5.06 -1.94 20.66
N VAL A 5 5.54 -1.65 19.46
CA VAL A 5 5.10 -2.33 18.24
C VAL A 5 5.91 -3.62 18.12
N GLU A 6 5.23 -4.76 18.15
CA GLU A 6 5.81 -6.06 17.80
C GLU A 6 5.46 -6.38 16.36
N ASN A 7 6.48 -6.54 15.50
CA ASN A 7 6.29 -6.92 14.10
C ASN A 7 6.12 -8.44 14.00
N PHE A 8 4.94 -8.89 13.59
CA PHE A 8 4.65 -10.30 13.34
C PHE A 8 4.81 -10.62 11.84
N ASN A 9 5.94 -11.23 11.47
CA ASN A 9 6.19 -11.70 10.11
C ASN A 9 5.65 -13.12 9.90
N ASN A 10 4.33 -13.29 9.95
CA ASN A 10 3.70 -14.60 9.69
C ASN A 10 2.74 -14.52 8.51
N ASN A 11 3.14 -15.10 7.38
CA ASN A 11 2.36 -15.12 6.13
C ASN A 11 1.35 -16.28 6.09
N LYS A 12 0.75 -16.64 7.23
CA LYS A 12 -0.25 -17.72 7.31
C LYS A 12 -1.63 -17.17 7.63
N THR A 13 -2.62 -17.58 6.84
CA THR A 13 -4.03 -17.35 7.16
C THR A 13 -4.40 -18.12 8.43
N GLY A 14 -5.09 -17.48 9.36
CA GLY A 14 -5.55 -18.10 10.60
C GLY A 14 -6.04 -17.10 11.63
N ASN A 15 -6.49 -17.62 12.77
CA ASN A 15 -6.83 -16.82 13.94
C ASN A 15 -5.58 -16.62 14.80
N TYR A 16 -5.28 -15.37 15.10
CA TYR A 16 -4.17 -14.94 15.93
C TYR A 16 -4.71 -14.42 17.26
N TYR A 17 -3.91 -14.62 18.31
CA TYR A 17 -4.23 -14.20 19.67
C TYR A 17 -3.13 -13.26 20.14
N LEU A 18 -3.51 -12.04 20.50
CA LEU A 18 -2.64 -11.08 21.17
C LEU A 18 -2.84 -11.22 22.67
N ASN A 19 -1.77 -11.56 23.39
CA ASN A 19 -1.78 -11.65 24.85
C ASN A 19 -0.95 -10.51 25.43
N ILE A 20 -1.61 -9.58 26.11
CA ILE A 20 -0.97 -8.45 26.79
C ILE A 20 -1.06 -8.69 28.29
N SER A 21 0.08 -8.68 28.98
CA SER A 21 0.13 -8.79 30.44
C SER A 21 0.63 -7.50 31.07
N LEU A 22 -0.17 -6.93 31.98
CA LEU A 22 0.16 -5.73 32.74
C LEU A 22 -0.13 -6.00 34.21
N ASN A 23 0.89 -5.93 35.07
CA ASN A 23 0.78 -6.11 36.52
C ASN A 23 -0.01 -7.36 36.95
N GLY A 24 0.20 -8.49 36.25
CA GLY A 24 -0.47 -9.75 36.55
C GLY A 24 -1.88 -9.91 35.96
N CYS A 25 -2.43 -8.88 35.32
CA CYS A 25 -3.66 -9.00 34.53
C CYS A 25 -3.29 -9.32 33.08
N THR A 26 -3.82 -10.43 32.55
CA THR A 26 -3.63 -10.81 31.14
C THR A 26 -4.91 -10.53 30.36
N VAL A 27 -4.79 -9.73 29.30
CA VAL A 27 -5.85 -9.49 28.33
C VAL A 27 -5.51 -10.24 27.06
N THR A 28 -6.45 -11.08 26.60
CA THR A 28 -6.35 -11.78 25.32
C THR A 28 -7.32 -11.14 24.33
N SER A 29 -6.82 -10.72 23.18
CA SER A 29 -7.62 -10.33 22.02
C SER A 29 -7.40 -11.32 20.88
N ASN A 30 -8.44 -11.62 20.12
CA ASN A 30 -8.32 -12.43 18.90
C ASN A 30 -8.58 -11.60 17.66
N PHE A 31 -7.90 -11.95 16.57
CA PHE A 31 -8.16 -11.39 15.25
C PHE A 31 -7.86 -12.43 14.18
N SER A 32 -8.62 -12.42 13.08
CA SER A 32 -8.35 -13.27 11.93
C SER A 32 -7.42 -12.56 10.96
N LEU A 33 -6.31 -13.19 10.61
CA LEU A 33 -5.43 -12.76 9.54
C LEU A 33 -5.67 -13.66 8.33
N TYR A 34 -5.84 -13.05 7.15
CA TYR A 34 -5.97 -13.76 5.88
C TYR A 34 -4.72 -13.49 5.04
N ALA A 35 -3.64 -14.21 5.33
CA ALA A 35 -2.43 -14.12 4.51
C ALA A 35 -2.66 -14.77 3.14
N GLY A 36 -2.51 -13.98 2.08
CA GLY A 36 -2.72 -14.42 0.70
C GLY A 36 -4.19 -14.55 0.26
N LEU A 37 -5.15 -14.21 1.13
CA LEU A 37 -6.59 -14.21 0.81
C LEU A 37 -7.20 -12.84 1.09
N LYS A 38 -6.66 -11.82 0.44
CA LYS A 38 -7.49 -10.70 0.01
C LYS A 38 -7.31 -10.66 -1.49
N ASN A 39 -8.41 -10.71 -2.23
CA ASN A 39 -8.48 -10.31 -3.64
C ASN A 39 -8.15 -8.80 -3.84
N ASP A 40 -7.22 -8.26 -3.05
CA ASP A 40 -6.91 -6.86 -2.83
C ASP A 40 -5.40 -6.58 -3.01
N CYS A 41 -4.63 -7.62 -3.37
CA CYS A 41 -3.32 -7.47 -4.02
C CYS A 41 -3.43 -7.50 -5.55
N SER A 42 -4.66 -7.53 -6.10
CA SER A 42 -4.87 -7.37 -7.53
C SER A 42 -4.43 -5.96 -7.92
N LEU A 43 -3.48 -5.86 -8.84
CA LEU A 43 -3.11 -4.57 -9.40
C LEU A 43 -4.32 -3.98 -10.11
N LYS A 44 -4.75 -2.81 -9.66
CA LYS A 44 -5.76 -2.01 -10.36
C LYS A 44 -5.10 -0.72 -10.82
N ILE A 45 -5.03 -0.59 -12.14
CA ILE A 45 -4.38 0.53 -12.81
C ILE A 45 -5.49 1.41 -13.37
N TYR A 46 -5.69 2.57 -12.75
CA TYR A 46 -6.65 3.56 -13.24
C TYR A 46 -6.09 4.27 -14.48
N ASN A 47 -6.98 4.67 -15.38
CA ASN A 47 -6.63 5.31 -16.66
C ASN A 47 -6.75 6.84 -16.62
N SER A 48 -7.09 7.44 -15.48
CA SER A 48 -7.36 8.88 -15.38
C SER A 48 -7.07 9.42 -13.99
N ILE A 49 -6.64 10.68 -13.95
CA ILE A 49 -6.43 11.51 -12.77
C ILE A 49 -6.95 12.93 -13.07
N THR A 50 -7.24 13.71 -12.03
CA THR A 50 -7.67 15.11 -12.13
C THR A 50 -6.78 15.98 -11.24
N PRO A 51 -5.53 16.29 -11.67
CA PRO A 51 -4.59 17.08 -10.88
C PRO A 51 -4.99 18.56 -10.85
N ASN A 52 -6.07 18.88 -10.13
CA ASN A 52 -6.66 20.21 -9.98
C ASN A 52 -6.50 20.76 -8.54
N ASN A 53 -5.80 20.03 -7.67
CA ASN A 53 -5.49 20.38 -6.28
C ASN A 53 -6.74 20.47 -5.38
N ASP A 54 -7.75 19.64 -5.64
CA ASP A 54 -8.94 19.47 -4.77
C ASP A 54 -8.81 18.31 -3.78
N ASN A 55 -7.66 17.63 -3.78
CA ASN A 55 -7.31 16.41 -3.05
C ASN A 55 -8.05 15.14 -3.52
N VAL A 56 -8.69 15.16 -4.69
CA VAL A 56 -9.44 14.04 -5.27
C VAL A 56 -8.80 13.65 -6.60
N ASN A 57 -8.23 12.44 -6.67
CA ASN A 57 -7.53 11.92 -7.85
C ASN A 57 -6.43 12.86 -8.38
N ASP A 58 -5.80 13.66 -7.51
CA ASP A 58 -4.68 14.55 -7.89
C ASP A 58 -3.39 13.80 -8.23
N THR A 59 -3.32 12.54 -7.82
CA THR A 59 -2.16 11.67 -8.00
C THR A 59 -2.61 10.32 -8.53
N TRP A 60 -1.71 9.64 -9.22
CA TRP A 60 -2.02 8.36 -9.84
C TRP A 60 -1.83 7.22 -8.85
N ILE A 61 -2.90 6.83 -8.19
CA ILE A 61 -2.89 5.70 -7.25
C ILE A 61 -2.95 4.38 -8.04
N ILE A 62 -2.10 3.43 -7.66
CA ILE A 62 -2.17 2.04 -8.16
C ILE A 62 -2.55 1.14 -7.00
N ASP A 63 -3.77 0.59 -7.01
CA ASP A 63 -4.20 -0.31 -5.94
C ASP A 63 -3.39 -1.61 -6.00
N GLY A 64 -3.02 -2.15 -4.84
CA GLY A 64 -2.24 -3.38 -4.73
C GLY A 64 -0.74 -3.22 -5.00
N ILE A 65 -0.23 -2.03 -5.33
CA ILE A 65 1.19 -1.82 -5.67
C ILE A 65 2.16 -2.17 -4.53
N LEU A 66 1.74 -2.03 -3.27
CA LEU A 66 2.56 -2.36 -2.10
C LEU A 66 2.90 -3.86 -1.99
N ALA A 67 2.17 -4.74 -2.69
CA ALA A 67 2.53 -6.15 -2.82
C ALA A 67 3.73 -6.38 -3.75
N TYR A 68 4.15 -5.35 -4.50
CA TYR A 68 5.26 -5.38 -5.46
C TYR A 68 6.29 -4.30 -5.07
N PRO A 69 7.01 -4.44 -3.95
CA PRO A 69 7.94 -3.42 -3.46
C PRO A 69 9.12 -3.16 -4.44
N GLU A 70 9.49 -4.16 -5.23
CA GLU A 70 10.47 -4.07 -6.32
C GLU A 70 9.75 -3.91 -7.67
N ASN A 71 9.16 -2.73 -7.89
CA ASN A 71 8.47 -2.41 -9.14
C ASN A 71 9.21 -1.33 -9.94
N HIS A 72 8.93 -1.28 -11.25
CA HIS A 72 9.44 -0.27 -12.17
C HIS A 72 8.27 0.33 -12.95
N VAL A 73 7.98 1.60 -12.69
CA VAL A 73 6.87 2.32 -13.32
C VAL A 73 7.42 3.29 -14.35
N LEU A 74 6.93 3.18 -15.59
CA LEU A 74 7.21 4.11 -16.68
C LEU A 74 5.90 4.69 -17.19
N ILE A 75 5.86 6.01 -17.39
CA ILE A 75 4.70 6.73 -17.90
C ILE A 75 5.11 7.38 -19.21
N PHE A 76 4.27 7.20 -20.22
CA PHE A 76 4.49 7.72 -21.56
C PHE A 76 3.35 8.65 -21.95
N ASN A 77 3.66 9.70 -22.73
CA ASN A 77 2.64 10.50 -23.38
C ASN A 77 2.05 9.73 -24.59
N ARG A 78 1.06 10.35 -25.25
CA ARG A 78 0.40 9.76 -26.42
C ARG A 78 1.33 9.50 -27.61
N TRP A 79 2.43 10.25 -27.71
CA TRP A 79 3.40 10.13 -28.79
C TRP A 79 4.49 9.07 -28.51
N GLY A 80 4.47 8.47 -27.32
CA GLY A 80 5.44 7.45 -26.91
C GLY A 80 6.68 8.02 -26.23
N ASP A 81 6.74 9.32 -25.95
CA ASP A 81 7.83 9.88 -25.14
C ASP A 81 7.61 9.56 -23.66
N LYS A 82 8.68 9.16 -22.98
CA LYS A 82 8.66 8.89 -21.54
C LYS A 82 8.59 10.20 -20.77
N VAL A 83 7.49 10.40 -20.03
CA VAL A 83 7.25 11.62 -19.24
C VAL A 83 7.65 11.47 -17.78
N TRP A 84 7.67 10.22 -17.28
CA TRP A 84 8.05 9.93 -15.91
C TRP A 84 8.51 8.48 -15.75
N GLU A 85 9.37 8.24 -14.76
CA GLU A 85 9.91 6.93 -14.43
C GLU A 85 10.29 6.88 -12.95
N THR A 86 10.03 5.75 -12.30
CA THR A 86 10.57 5.50 -10.96
C THR A 86 10.74 4.01 -10.68
N LEU A 87 11.60 3.72 -9.71
CA LEU A 87 11.71 2.42 -9.07
C LEU A 87 11.02 2.45 -7.70
N ASN A 88 10.32 1.37 -7.37
CA ASN A 88 9.65 1.15 -6.09
C ASN A 88 8.53 2.17 -5.83
N TYR A 89 7.63 2.34 -6.82
CA TYR A 89 6.41 3.12 -6.68
C TYR A 89 5.57 2.62 -5.50
N ASN A 90 5.07 3.51 -4.65
CA ASN A 90 4.45 3.13 -3.38
C ASN A 90 3.19 3.92 -3.00
N ASN A 91 2.65 4.76 -3.89
CA ASN A 91 1.52 5.66 -3.62
C ASN A 91 1.76 6.69 -2.49
N GLU A 92 2.99 6.85 -2.00
CA GLU A 92 3.33 7.77 -0.92
C GLU A 92 4.34 8.81 -1.40
N ASP A 93 5.63 8.65 -1.08
CA ASP A 93 6.69 9.54 -1.51
C ASP A 93 7.10 9.32 -2.97
N LYS A 94 6.91 8.10 -3.49
CA LYS A 94 7.15 7.74 -4.89
C LYS A 94 5.84 7.57 -5.62
N ILE A 95 5.28 8.71 -6.03
CA ILE A 95 3.98 8.82 -6.69
C ILE A 95 4.01 9.83 -7.83
N TRP A 96 3.32 9.55 -8.93
CA TRP A 96 3.19 10.48 -10.04
C TRP A 96 2.00 11.42 -9.83
N LYS A 97 2.24 12.72 -10.02
CA LYS A 97 1.29 13.81 -9.77
C LYS A 97 0.75 14.47 -11.05
N GLY A 98 0.75 13.74 -12.16
CA GLY A 98 0.26 14.27 -13.44
C GLY A 98 1.17 15.29 -14.14
N LEU A 99 2.45 15.36 -13.77
CA LEU A 99 3.41 16.30 -14.35
C LEU A 99 3.87 15.83 -15.75
N ASN A 100 4.17 16.80 -16.62
CA ASN A 100 4.76 16.62 -17.96
C ASN A 100 3.88 15.87 -18.98
N LEU A 101 2.55 16.06 -18.92
CA LEU A 101 1.61 15.58 -19.95
C LEU A 101 1.59 16.46 -21.20
#